data_AF-A0A9N8J263-F1
#
_entry.id   AF-A0A9N8J263-F1
#
_cell.length_a   1.000
_cell.length_b   1.000
_cell.length_c   1.000
_cell.angle_alpha   90.00
_cell.angle_beta   90.00
_cell.angle_gamma   90.00
#
_symmetry.space_group_name_H-M   'P 1'
#
loop_
_entity.id
_entity.type
_entity.pdbx_description
1 polymer ?
#
loop_
_entity_poly.entity_id
_entity_poly.type
_entity_poly.pdbx_seq_one_letter_code
_entity_poly.pdbx_strand_id
1 'polypeptide(L)'
;MKHKKITTILFSLLAFLTFTISCSESSDSGDESSKSGSSANSGSNSNCPTKTCGDFSSRAQAQAAYNSNKSCYKNLDADGDGIACENLK
;
A
#
# COMPACT_ATOMS: atom_id res chain seq x y z
N MET A 1 -14.06 28.42 3.77
CA MET A 1 -12.75 28.07 3.20
C MET A 1 -11.67 28.22 4.26
N LYS A 2 -11.37 27.13 4.94
CA LYS A 2 -10.32 26.91 5.96
C LYS A 2 -9.87 25.49 5.57
N HIS A 3 -8.62 25.11 5.37
CA HIS A 3 -7.47 25.08 6.27
C HIS A 3 -6.22 24.99 5.35
N LYS A 4 -5.46 26.08 5.13
CA LYS A 4 -4.23 26.46 5.84
C LYS A 4 -3.08 25.44 5.71
N LYS A 5 -2.31 25.59 4.62
CA LYS A 5 -0.85 25.53 4.48
C LYS A 5 -0.07 25.03 5.73
N ILE A 6 0.12 23.72 5.89
CA ILE A 6 1.03 23.12 6.89
C ILE A 6 1.75 21.92 6.27
N THR A 7 2.57 22.13 5.22
CA THR A 7 3.35 21.02 4.64
C THR A 7 4.68 21.45 4.04
N THR A 8 5.20 22.62 4.42
CA THR A 8 6.42 23.19 3.81
C THR A 8 7.59 23.36 4.78
N ILE A 9 7.58 22.71 5.96
CA ILE A 9 8.69 22.83 6.92
C ILE A 9 8.90 21.47 7.62
N LEU A 10 10.16 21.00 7.66
CA LEU A 10 10.69 19.67 8.04
C LEU A 10 10.55 18.62 6.91
N PHE A 11 11.60 18.20 6.19
CA PHE A 11 12.90 17.74 6.68
C PHE A 11 13.98 18.08 5.64
N SER A 12 14.83 19.04 6.00
CA SER A 12 16.12 19.28 5.36
C SER A 12 17.13 18.30 5.97
N LEU A 13 18.08 17.83 5.15
CA LEU A 13 19.29 17.08 5.53
C LEU A 13 19.10 15.69 6.18
N LEU A 14 19.21 14.65 5.37
CA LEU A 14 20.22 13.63 5.66
C LEU A 14 20.85 13.15 4.34
N ALA A 15 22.07 13.61 4.11
CA ALA A 15 22.92 13.18 3.01
C ALA A 15 23.38 11.73 3.23
N PHE A 16 23.48 11.03 2.09
CA PHE A 16 24.33 9.87 1.79
C PHE A 16 25.07 9.20 2.97
N LEU A 17 24.68 7.96 3.27
CA LEU A 17 25.63 6.96 3.72
C LEU A 17 25.45 5.69 2.87
N THR A 18 26.34 5.53 1.90
CA THR A 18 26.63 4.28 1.21
C THR A 18 27.24 3.31 2.21
N PHE A 19 26.63 2.15 2.46
CA PHE A 19 27.38 0.98 2.92
C PHE A 19 26.66 -0.33 2.57
N THR A 20 27.46 -1.37 2.46
CA THR A 20 27.34 -2.50 1.55
C THR A 20 26.50 -3.66 2.04
N ILE A 21 26.02 -4.42 1.06
CA ILE A 21 25.50 -5.80 1.06
C ILE A 21 25.94 -6.64 2.26
N SER A 22 24.96 -7.15 3.01
CA SER A 22 25.07 -8.40 3.77
C SER A 22 23.70 -9.08 3.78
N CYS A 23 23.60 -10.26 3.17
CA CYS A 23 22.42 -11.12 3.20
C CYS A 23 22.49 -12.01 4.45
N SER A 24 21.39 -12.14 5.19
CA SER A 24 21.16 -13.30 6.07
C SER A 24 19.67 -13.63 6.08
N GLU A 25 19.38 -14.91 5.86
CA GLU A 25 18.04 -15.45 5.64
C GLU A 25 17.38 -15.92 6.95
N SER A 26 16.07 -15.66 7.02
CA SER A 26 14.94 -16.26 7.75
C SER A 26 15.10 -16.86 9.16
N SER A 27 14.19 -16.50 10.09
CA SER A 27 13.12 -17.39 10.58
C SER A 27 12.15 -16.72 11.59
N ASP A 28 10.88 -17.09 11.43
CA ASP A 28 9.58 -16.71 12.01
C ASP A 28 9.41 -16.39 13.52
N SER A 29 8.39 -15.58 13.84
CA SER A 29 7.16 -16.05 14.55
C SER A 29 6.14 -14.93 14.85
N GLY A 30 4.88 -15.14 14.41
CA GLY A 30 3.64 -14.67 15.04
C GLY A 30 3.11 -13.27 14.62
N ASP A 31 1.84 -13.00 14.31
CA ASP A 31 0.59 -13.77 14.47
C ASP A 31 -0.54 -13.19 13.57
N GLU A 32 -1.42 -14.10 13.13
CA GLU A 32 -2.89 -13.99 12.97
C GLU A 32 -3.56 -13.10 11.89
N SER A 33 -4.06 -13.85 10.88
CA SER A 33 -5.21 -13.59 9.98
C SER A 33 -4.98 -12.56 8.86
N SER A 34 -5.00 -12.93 7.57
CA SER A 34 -6.21 -13.47 6.93
C SER A 34 -5.91 -13.94 5.50
N LYS A 35 -6.47 -15.11 5.16
CA LYS A 35 -6.86 -15.60 3.82
C LYS A 35 -5.91 -15.33 2.65
N SER A 36 -5.14 -16.39 2.37
CA SER A 36 -4.48 -16.66 1.09
C SER A 36 -5.44 -16.48 -0.09
N GLY A 37 -5.13 -15.52 -0.95
CA GLY A 37 -5.57 -15.43 -2.33
C GLY A 37 -4.32 -15.33 -3.20
N SER A 38 -3.66 -16.46 -3.43
CA SER A 38 -2.48 -16.55 -4.28
C SER A 38 -2.83 -16.15 -5.72
N SER A 39 -2.32 -15.01 -6.18
CA SER A 39 -1.97 -14.81 -7.59
C SER A 39 -0.73 -13.92 -7.65
N ALA A 40 0.42 -14.58 -7.74
CA ALA A 40 1.71 -13.95 -7.81
C ALA A 40 1.86 -13.12 -9.09
N ASN A 41 2.32 -11.89 -8.95
CA ASN A 41 3.28 -11.34 -9.89
C ASN A 41 4.48 -10.82 -9.07
N SER A 42 5.63 -11.40 -9.36
CA SER A 42 6.87 -11.41 -8.58
C SER A 42 7.34 -10.04 -8.10
N GLY A 43 7.76 -10.00 -6.83
CA GLY A 43 8.59 -8.93 -6.28
C GLY A 43 8.31 -8.68 -4.81
N SER A 44 9.04 -9.40 -3.94
CA SER A 44 9.07 -9.24 -2.49
C SER A 44 7.90 -9.89 -1.75
N ASN A 45 8.22 -10.59 -0.67
CA ASN A 45 7.33 -11.15 0.34
C ASN A 45 6.55 -10.03 1.05
N SER A 46 5.73 -9.31 0.28
CA SER A 46 4.98 -8.16 0.69
C SER A 46 3.68 -8.71 1.25
N ASN A 47 3.49 -8.54 2.56
CA ASN A 47 2.27 -8.89 3.28
C ASN A 47 1.14 -7.91 2.89
N CYS A 48 0.87 -7.84 1.58
CA CYS A 48 -0.12 -6.99 0.98
C CYS A 48 -1.44 -7.74 0.93
N PRO A 49 -2.51 -7.16 1.49
CA PRO A 49 -3.83 -7.79 1.44
C PRO A 49 -4.31 -7.96 0.00
N THR A 50 -4.95 -9.09 -0.29
CA THR A 50 -5.43 -9.46 -1.63
C THR A 50 -6.82 -8.92 -1.95
N LYS A 51 -7.28 -7.89 -1.23
CA LYS A 51 -8.63 -7.33 -1.45
C LYS A 51 -8.75 -6.73 -2.84
N THR A 52 -9.89 -6.97 -3.46
CA THR A 52 -10.30 -6.49 -4.78
C THR A 52 -11.51 -5.57 -4.64
N CYS A 53 -11.92 -4.89 -5.71
CA CYS A 53 -13.11 -4.06 -5.70
C CYS A 53 -14.39 -4.80 -5.26
N GLY A 54 -14.48 -6.12 -5.48
CA GLY A 54 -15.61 -6.94 -5.04
C GLY A 54 -15.70 -7.13 -3.52
N ASP A 55 -14.61 -6.87 -2.79
CA ASP A 55 -14.57 -6.97 -1.33
C ASP A 55 -15.08 -5.70 -0.62
N PHE A 56 -15.41 -4.65 -1.37
CA PHE A 56 -15.86 -3.36 -0.84
C PHE A 56 -17.31 -3.09 -1.21
N SER A 57 -18.07 -2.51 -0.28
CA SER A 57 -19.48 -2.17 -0.50
C SER A 57 -19.66 -0.84 -1.24
N SER A 58 -18.65 0.02 -1.25
CA SER A 58 -18.70 1.34 -1.90
C SER A 58 -17.33 1.81 -2.36
N ARG A 59 -17.32 2.72 -3.33
CA ARG A 59 -16.09 3.36 -3.82
C ARG A 59 -15.35 4.07 -2.71
N ALA A 60 -16.07 4.73 -1.79
CA ALA A 60 -15.45 5.42 -0.67
C ALA A 60 -14.65 4.48 0.25
N GLN A 61 -15.14 3.26 0.48
CA GLN A 61 -14.43 2.26 1.28
C GLN A 61 -13.19 1.73 0.56
N ALA A 62 -13.31 1.44 -0.73
CA ALA A 62 -12.18 1.01 -1.56
C ALA A 62 -11.11 2.10 -1.66
N GLN A 63 -11.52 3.36 -1.84
CA GLN A 63 -10.62 4.51 -1.88
C GLN A 63 -9.87 4.69 -0.55
N ALA A 64 -10.54 4.49 0.59
CA ALA A 64 -9.88 4.54 1.88
C ALA A 64 -8.81 3.44 2.01
N ALA A 65 -9.08 2.22 1.56
CA ALA A 65 -8.10 1.14 1.55
C ALA A 65 -6.91 1.46 0.62
N TYR A 66 -7.17 1.88 -0.62
CA TYR A 66 -6.14 2.31 -1.56
C TYR A 66 -5.25 3.41 -0.97
N ASN A 67 -5.84 4.44 -0.39
CA ASN A 67 -5.11 5.55 0.23
C ASN A 67 -4.30 5.14 1.47
N SER A 68 -4.72 4.09 2.19
CA SER A 68 -3.99 3.59 3.35
C SER A 68 -2.66 2.93 2.96
N ASN A 69 -2.62 2.27 1.80
CA ASN A 69 -1.42 1.62 1.29
C ASN A 69 -1.51 1.40 -0.23
N LYS A 70 -1.07 2.41 -0.99
CA LYS A 70 -1.17 2.40 -2.46
C LYS A 70 -0.33 1.31 -3.12
N SER A 71 0.79 0.90 -2.51
CA SER A 71 1.63 -0.15 -3.08
C SER A 71 0.96 -1.52 -2.95
N CYS A 72 0.31 -1.80 -1.80
CA CYS A 72 -0.40 -3.06 -1.59
C CYS A 72 -1.75 -3.12 -2.30
N TYR A 73 -2.46 -2.00 -2.37
CA TYR A 73 -3.79 -1.93 -2.97
C TYR A 73 -3.79 -1.35 -4.38
N LYS A 74 -2.65 -1.36 -5.09
CA LYS A 74 -2.56 -0.88 -6.48
C LYS A 74 -3.58 -1.53 -7.41
N ASN A 75 -4.04 -2.73 -7.07
CA ASN A 75 -5.06 -3.46 -7.83
C ASN A 75 -6.47 -2.89 -7.68
N LEU A 76 -6.71 -1.99 -6.73
CA LEU A 76 -7.98 -1.27 -6.60
C LEU A 76 -8.09 -0.10 -7.59
N ASP A 77 -6.96 0.37 -8.12
CA ASP A 77 -6.84 1.48 -9.09
C ASP A 77 -6.01 0.97 -10.28
N ALA A 78 -6.67 0.18 -11.14
CA ALA A 78 -5.98 -0.61 -12.16
C ALA A 78 -5.47 0.24 -13.33
N ASP A 79 -6.14 1.35 -13.63
CA ASP A 79 -5.73 2.31 -14.65
C ASP A 79 -4.80 3.40 -14.10
N GLY A 80 -4.70 3.55 -12.77
CA GLY A 80 -3.75 4.42 -12.11
C GLY A 80 -4.14 5.89 -12.17
N ASP A 81 -5.43 6.19 -12.30
CA ASP A 81 -5.96 7.56 -12.33
C ASP A 81 -6.10 8.17 -10.93
N GLY A 82 -5.89 7.35 -9.89
CA GLY A 82 -5.97 7.73 -8.48
C GLY A 82 -7.35 7.51 -7.85
N ILE A 83 -8.31 7.00 -8.61
CA ILE A 83 -9.68 6.70 -8.20
C ILE A 83 -9.83 5.18 -8.11
N ALA A 84 -9.86 4.66 -6.88
CA ALA A 84 -10.01 3.23 -6.67
C ALA A 84 -11.45 2.76 -6.90
N CYS A 85 -11.60 1.68 -7.66
CA CYS A 85 -12.86 0.97 -7.87
C CYS A 85 -14.00 1.91 -8.31
N GLU A 86 -13.74 2.70 -9.35
CA GLU A 86 -14.65 3.67 -9.98
C GLU A 86 -16.00 3.07 -10.42
N ASN A 87 -16.05 1.75 -10.59
CA ASN A 87 -17.27 1.01 -10.91
C ASN A 87 -18.21 0.80 -9.70
N LEU A 88 -17.75 1.05 -8.47
CA LEU A 88 -18.56 1.02 -7.27
C LEU A 88 -19.32 2.35 -7.09
N LYS A 89 -20.51 2.28 -6.47
CA LYS A 89 -21.29 3.47 -6.11
C LYS A 89 -20.63 4.27 -4.98
#